data_AF-A0A1F8M5R6-F1
#
_entry.id   AF-A0A1F8M5R6-F1
#
_cell.length_a   1.000
_cell.length_b   1.000
_cell.length_c   1.000
_cell.angle_alpha   90.00
_cell.angle_beta   90.00
_cell.angle_gamma   90.00
#
_symmetry.space_group_name_H-M   'P 1'
#
loop_
_entity.id
_entity.type
_entity.pdbx_description
1 polymer ?
#
loop_
_entity_poly.entity_id
_entity_poly.type
_entity_poly.pdbx_seq_one_letter_code
_entity_poly.pdbx_strand_id
1 'polypeptide(L)'
;MKLILIRHGETHWNKDGLIQGGDSDIQLNDTGLEQARKLAAFLENEPIIAILSSPLQRAIATAEVIASHHQLPVEIDHGLKELKVGDLEGMSISKLTTTFSQFLLHRRQDREHIKLPNGESLVELQGRAWEVIERLVEKHRTNPEHNQDTAVVIVSHYFVTLAIILKALGLPLDYLIRFKVDLGGVSVLEFRDYGARLVTFNDTSY
;
A
#
# COMPACT_ATOMS: atom_id res chain seq x y z
N MET A 1 14.79 10.94 -2.36
CA MET A 1 14.38 9.63 -2.92
C MET A 1 13.02 9.69 -3.59
N LYS A 2 12.73 8.72 -4.45
CA LYS A 2 11.37 8.33 -4.82
C LYS A 2 10.89 7.17 -3.94
N LEU A 3 9.62 7.20 -3.56
CA LEU A 3 8.94 6.11 -2.89
C LEU A 3 7.80 5.62 -3.78
N ILE A 4 7.96 4.41 -4.33
CA ILE A 4 7.02 3.80 -5.27
C ILE A 4 6.10 2.88 -4.47
N LEU A 5 4.87 3.32 -4.24
CA LEU A 5 3.84 2.60 -3.52
C LEU A 5 3.02 1.77 -4.51
N ILE A 6 2.93 0.47 -4.28
CA ILE A 6 2.24 -0.48 -5.14
C ILE A 6 1.20 -1.22 -4.30
N ARG A 7 -0.04 -1.27 -4.78
CA ARG A 7 -1.03 -2.21 -4.23
C ARG A 7 -0.79 -3.59 -4.84
N HIS A 8 -0.82 -4.64 -4.02
CA HIS A 8 -0.70 -6.02 -4.48
C HIS A 8 -1.62 -6.36 -5.67
N GLY A 9 -1.26 -7.38 -6.45
CA GLY A 9 -2.07 -7.90 -7.55
C GLY A 9 -3.37 -8.56 -7.10
N GLU A 10 -4.24 -8.90 -8.04
CA GLU A 10 -5.55 -9.50 -7.76
C GLU A 10 -5.46 -10.86 -7.02
N THR A 11 -6.34 -11.05 -6.03
CA THR A 11 -6.60 -12.33 -5.38
C THR A 11 -8.00 -12.87 -5.73
N HIS A 12 -8.27 -14.12 -5.38
CA HIS A 12 -9.62 -14.70 -5.52
C HIS A 12 -10.69 -13.88 -4.77
N TRP A 13 -10.39 -13.39 -3.57
CA TRP A 13 -11.31 -12.57 -2.80
C TRP A 13 -11.55 -11.20 -3.44
N ASN A 14 -10.60 -10.64 -4.20
CA ASN A 14 -10.84 -9.40 -4.93
C ASN A 14 -11.86 -9.64 -6.04
N LYS A 15 -11.67 -10.72 -6.80
CA LYS A 15 -12.56 -11.13 -7.88
C LYS A 15 -13.98 -11.39 -7.38
N ASP A 16 -14.10 -12.02 -6.21
CA ASP A 16 -15.39 -12.34 -5.58
C ASP A 16 -16.01 -11.15 -4.80
N GLY A 17 -15.32 -10.00 -4.76
CA GLY A 17 -15.79 -8.82 -4.05
C GLY A 17 -15.90 -9.01 -2.53
N LEU A 18 -15.01 -9.82 -1.94
CA LEU A 18 -14.91 -10.04 -0.51
C LEU A 18 -13.93 -9.06 0.13
N ILE A 19 -14.25 -8.59 1.33
CA ILE A 19 -13.39 -7.73 2.13
C ILE A 19 -12.19 -8.56 2.59
N GLN A 20 -11.00 -8.04 2.31
CA GLN A 20 -9.73 -8.62 2.79
C GLN A 20 -9.02 -7.54 3.60
N GLY A 21 -8.75 -7.83 4.86
CA GLY A 21 -7.98 -7.02 5.77
C GLY A 21 -6.63 -7.66 6.09
N GLY A 22 -6.13 -7.33 7.27
CA GLY A 22 -4.87 -7.81 7.80
C GLY A 22 -4.91 -9.26 8.30
N ASP A 23 -6.06 -9.88 8.51
CA ASP A 23 -6.13 -11.20 9.14
C ASP A 23 -6.37 -12.35 8.14
N SER A 24 -6.80 -12.04 6.90
CA SER A 24 -6.78 -13.00 5.80
C SER A 24 -5.49 -12.94 4.99
N ASP A 25 -4.93 -14.12 4.71
CA ASP A 25 -3.70 -14.28 3.95
C ASP A 25 -3.95 -15.02 2.63
N ILE A 26 -4.70 -14.36 1.76
CA ILE A 26 -5.13 -14.92 0.47
C ILE A 26 -4.04 -14.70 -0.57
N GLN A 27 -3.67 -15.77 -1.29
CA GLN A 27 -2.71 -15.72 -2.40
C GLN A 27 -3.26 -14.98 -3.64
N LEU A 28 -2.34 -14.52 -4.48
CA LEU A 28 -2.67 -14.01 -5.82
C LEU A 28 -3.39 -15.08 -6.65
N ASN A 29 -4.24 -14.64 -7.58
CA ASN A 29 -4.74 -15.49 -8.65
C ASN A 29 -3.87 -15.30 -9.92
N ASP A 30 -4.21 -16.00 -11.01
CA ASP A 30 -3.47 -15.89 -12.28
C ASP A 30 -3.42 -14.46 -12.83
N THR A 31 -4.52 -13.71 -12.72
CA THR A 31 -4.58 -12.28 -13.09
C THR A 31 -3.58 -11.46 -12.26
N GLY A 32 -3.53 -11.68 -10.95
CA GLY A 32 -2.63 -10.98 -10.04
C GLY A 32 -1.16 -11.30 -10.28
N LEU A 33 -0.84 -12.55 -10.62
CA LEU A 33 0.50 -12.94 -11.04
C LEU A 33 0.91 -12.24 -12.34
N GLU A 34 -0.02 -12.11 -13.30
CA GLU A 34 0.25 -11.38 -14.54
C GLU A 34 0.43 -9.88 -14.30
N GLN A 35 -0.38 -9.27 -13.43
CA GLN A 35 -0.17 -7.88 -12.99
C GLN A 35 1.22 -7.68 -12.38
N ALA A 36 1.67 -8.61 -11.54
CA ALA A 36 3.01 -8.55 -10.94
C ALA A 36 4.13 -8.65 -11.99
N ARG A 37 3.97 -9.48 -13.03
CA ARG A 37 4.95 -9.56 -14.13
C ARG A 37 5.03 -8.26 -14.92
N LYS A 38 3.88 -7.67 -15.26
CA LYS A 38 3.86 -6.39 -15.98
C LYS A 38 4.42 -5.25 -15.14
N LEU A 39 4.15 -5.24 -13.83
CA LEU A 39 4.79 -4.31 -12.89
C LEU A 39 6.31 -4.42 -12.90
N ALA A 40 6.84 -5.64 -12.84
CA ALA A 40 8.28 -5.86 -12.88
C ALA A 40 8.91 -5.33 -14.17
N ALA A 41 8.27 -5.57 -15.33
CA ALA A 41 8.72 -5.03 -16.61
C ALA A 41 8.60 -3.49 -16.66
N PHE A 42 7.50 -2.93 -16.13
CA PHE A 42 7.29 -1.48 -16.07
C PHE A 42 8.36 -0.77 -15.24
N LEU A 43 8.85 -1.41 -14.19
CA LEU A 43 9.84 -0.85 -13.25
C LEU A 43 11.29 -1.21 -13.59
N GLU A 44 11.54 -2.04 -14.61
CA GLU A 44 12.86 -2.60 -14.95
C GLU A 44 14.01 -1.57 -14.92
N ASN A 45 13.76 -0.37 -15.45
CA ASN A 45 14.76 0.69 -15.58
C ASN A 45 14.76 1.72 -14.44
N GLU A 46 13.87 1.59 -13.45
CA GLU A 46 13.90 2.47 -12.29
C GLU A 46 15.12 2.13 -11.41
N PRO A 47 15.83 3.14 -10.86
CA PRO A 47 16.99 2.94 -10.00
C PRO A 47 16.55 2.52 -8.59
N ILE A 48 15.91 1.35 -8.50
CA ILE A 48 15.39 0.76 -7.27
C ILE A 48 16.55 0.21 -6.45
N ILE A 49 16.67 0.68 -5.21
CA ILE A 49 17.72 0.28 -4.27
C ILE A 49 17.22 -0.62 -3.14
N ALA A 50 15.92 -0.66 -2.91
CA ALA A 50 15.29 -1.52 -1.91
C ALA A 50 13.83 -1.80 -2.27
N ILE A 51 13.37 -2.99 -1.88
CA ILE A 51 12.00 -3.45 -2.08
C ILE A 51 11.48 -3.96 -0.75
N LEU A 52 10.44 -3.31 -0.24
CA LEU A 52 9.75 -3.72 0.98
C LEU A 52 8.38 -4.29 0.64
N SER A 53 7.94 -5.25 1.45
CA SER A 53 6.62 -5.82 1.34
C SER A 53 5.92 -5.97 2.67
N SER A 54 4.60 -5.86 2.62
CA SER A 54 3.73 -6.39 3.67
C SER A 54 3.97 -7.88 3.89
N PRO A 55 3.79 -8.42 5.11
CA PRO A 55 3.97 -9.84 5.40
C PRO A 55 2.89 -10.75 4.78
N LEU A 56 1.87 -10.21 4.09
CA LEU A 56 0.80 -11.01 3.49
C LEU A 56 1.21 -11.56 2.12
N GLN A 57 0.93 -12.84 1.86
CA GLN A 57 1.34 -13.59 0.68
C GLN A 57 1.06 -12.88 -0.64
N ARG A 58 -0.11 -12.22 -0.78
CA ARG A 58 -0.44 -11.42 -1.98
C ARG A 58 0.56 -10.30 -2.26
N ALA A 59 1.03 -9.62 -1.22
CA ALA A 59 2.02 -8.56 -1.33
C ALA A 59 3.43 -9.13 -1.51
N ILE A 60 3.77 -10.20 -0.79
CA ILE A 60 5.06 -10.90 -0.93
C ILE A 60 5.21 -11.39 -2.38
N ALA A 61 4.25 -12.14 -2.90
CA ALA A 61 4.31 -12.66 -4.27
C ALA A 61 4.42 -11.55 -5.32
N THR A 62 3.72 -10.42 -5.13
CA THR A 62 3.86 -9.26 -6.02
C THR A 62 5.27 -8.66 -5.93
N ALA A 63 5.81 -8.51 -4.72
CA ALA A 63 7.14 -7.96 -4.48
C ALA A 63 8.26 -8.88 -5.00
N GLU A 64 8.13 -10.20 -4.86
CA GLU A 64 9.13 -11.18 -5.32
C GLU A 64 9.32 -11.15 -6.83
N VAL A 65 8.24 -10.96 -7.60
CA VAL A 65 8.33 -10.83 -9.07
C VAL A 65 9.10 -9.57 -9.46
N ILE A 66 8.83 -8.44 -8.80
CA ILE A 66 9.57 -7.19 -9.01
C ILE A 66 11.03 -7.38 -8.58
N ALA A 67 11.26 -7.95 -7.40
CA ALA A 67 12.59 -8.11 -6.82
C ALA A 67 13.50 -9.03 -7.63
N SER A 68 12.94 -10.08 -8.23
CA SER A 68 13.67 -10.96 -9.15
C SER A 68 14.22 -10.20 -10.36
N HIS A 69 13.49 -9.20 -10.85
CA HIS A 69 13.92 -8.37 -11.98
C HIS A 69 15.11 -7.46 -11.62
N HIS A 70 15.11 -6.93 -10.39
CA HIS A 70 16.16 -6.04 -9.88
C HIS A 70 17.29 -6.77 -9.16
N GLN A 71 17.20 -8.09 -9.00
CA GLN A 71 18.15 -8.91 -8.24
C GLN A 71 18.33 -8.42 -6.80
N LEU A 72 17.24 -7.95 -6.21
CA LEU A 72 17.20 -7.46 -4.82
C LEU A 72 16.44 -8.46 -3.93
N PRO A 73 16.76 -8.53 -2.64
CA PRO A 73 15.91 -9.23 -1.68
C PRO A 73 14.62 -8.44 -1.43
N VAL A 74 13.58 -9.15 -0.96
CA VAL A 74 12.37 -8.51 -0.41
C VAL A 74 12.53 -8.37 1.11
N GLU A 75 12.46 -7.14 1.60
CA GLU A 75 12.44 -6.83 3.03
C GLU A 75 10.99 -6.84 3.55
N ILE A 76 10.68 -7.71 4.52
CA ILE A 76 9.33 -7.78 5.09
C ILE A 76 9.18 -6.82 6.25
N ASP A 77 8.16 -5.96 6.22
CA ASP A 77 7.84 -5.05 7.33
C ASP A 77 6.37 -5.15 7.73
N HIS A 78 6.12 -5.51 9.00
CA HIS A 78 4.77 -5.67 9.55
C HIS A 78 4.00 -4.35 9.63
N GLY A 79 4.68 -3.19 9.64
CA GLY A 79 4.04 -1.88 9.54
C GLY A 79 3.28 -1.67 8.23
N LEU A 80 3.54 -2.49 7.21
CA LEU A 80 2.89 -2.44 5.90
C LEU A 80 1.70 -3.40 5.74
N LYS A 81 1.26 -4.09 6.81
CA LYS A 81 0.10 -5.01 6.77
C LYS A 81 -1.21 -4.26 6.47
N GLU A 82 -2.17 -4.89 5.80
CA GLU A 82 -3.48 -4.24 5.56
C GLU A 82 -4.21 -3.96 6.88
N LEU A 83 -5.17 -3.03 6.84
CA LEU A 83 -6.10 -2.74 7.94
C LEU A 83 -6.69 -4.01 8.52
N LYS A 84 -6.64 -4.17 9.85
CA LYS A 84 -7.44 -5.21 10.51
C LYS A 84 -8.91 -4.79 10.50
N VAL A 85 -9.69 -5.44 9.65
CA VAL A 85 -11.12 -5.15 9.48
C VAL A 85 -12.00 -5.94 10.45
N GLY A 86 -11.39 -6.78 11.30
CA GLY A 86 -12.08 -7.55 12.33
C GLY A 86 -13.18 -8.43 11.76
N ASP A 87 -14.37 -8.38 12.35
CA ASP A 87 -15.51 -9.24 12.01
C ASP A 87 -16.03 -9.08 10.57
N LEU A 88 -15.53 -8.10 9.81
CA LEU A 88 -15.90 -7.90 8.40
C LEU A 88 -15.04 -8.70 7.41
N GLU A 89 -13.97 -9.32 7.89
CA GLU A 89 -13.07 -10.15 7.07
C GLU A 89 -13.87 -11.24 6.33
N GLY A 90 -13.72 -11.33 5.01
CA GLY A 90 -14.43 -12.29 4.17
C GLY A 90 -15.91 -11.97 3.88
N MET A 91 -16.47 -10.89 4.44
CA MET A 91 -17.81 -10.44 4.06
C MET A 91 -17.80 -9.89 2.63
N SER A 92 -18.91 -10.08 1.91
CA SER A 92 -19.07 -9.49 0.58
C SER A 92 -19.33 -7.98 0.67
N ILE A 93 -18.57 -7.20 -0.09
CA ILE A 93 -18.69 -5.74 -0.19
C ILE A 93 -20.08 -5.34 -0.69
N SER A 94 -20.70 -6.14 -1.57
CA SER A 94 -22.05 -5.86 -2.10
C SER A 94 -23.16 -5.92 -1.04
N LYS A 95 -22.87 -6.53 0.11
CA LYS A 95 -23.77 -6.52 1.28
C LYS A 95 -23.68 -5.20 2.06
N LEU A 96 -22.65 -4.39 1.82
CA LEU A 96 -22.56 -3.05 2.38
C LEU A 96 -23.45 -2.12 1.56
N THR A 97 -24.25 -1.29 2.23
CA THR A 97 -25.11 -0.28 1.58
C THR A 97 -24.32 0.91 1.01
N THR A 98 -22.99 0.90 1.16
CA THR A 98 -22.04 1.96 0.80
C THR A 98 -20.70 1.31 0.47
N THR A 99 -19.72 2.04 -0.09
CA THR A 99 -18.39 1.44 -0.32
C THR A 99 -17.73 1.07 1.01
N PHE A 100 -16.80 0.12 1.00
CA PHE A 100 -16.13 -0.29 2.24
C PHE A 100 -15.37 0.86 2.93
N SER A 101 -14.69 1.71 2.15
CA SER A 101 -14.02 2.91 2.67
C SER A 101 -15.01 3.93 3.24
N GLN A 102 -16.15 4.11 2.57
CA GLN A 102 -17.22 4.95 3.11
C GLN A 102 -17.79 4.34 4.39
N PHE A 103 -18.02 3.03 4.45
CA PHE A 103 -18.54 2.33 5.63
C PHE A 103 -17.66 2.57 6.86
N LEU A 104 -16.34 2.44 6.71
CA LEU A 104 -15.37 2.72 7.77
C LEU A 104 -15.46 4.18 8.27
N LEU A 105 -15.83 5.11 7.40
CA LEU A 105 -15.89 6.55 7.67
C LEU A 105 -17.34 7.09 7.87
N HIS A 106 -18.37 6.24 7.80
CA HIS A 106 -19.78 6.68 7.74
C HIS A 106 -20.38 7.00 9.13
N ARG A 107 -19.75 6.57 10.22
CA ARG A 107 -20.26 6.82 11.59
C ARG A 107 -19.69 8.16 12.14
N ARG A 108 -20.40 8.82 13.07
CA ARG A 108 -20.26 10.26 13.45
C ARG A 108 -18.86 10.64 14.06
N GLN A 109 -18.64 11.95 14.31
CA GLN A 109 -17.44 12.65 14.85
C GLN A 109 -16.36 11.77 15.53
N ASP A 110 -15.08 12.02 15.22
CA ASP A 110 -13.86 11.21 15.54
C ASP A 110 -13.68 9.91 14.73
N ARG A 111 -13.87 10.02 13.41
CA ARG A 111 -14.01 8.91 12.46
C ARG A 111 -12.79 8.04 12.30
N GLU A 112 -11.61 8.65 12.25
CA GLU A 112 -10.34 7.97 12.04
C GLU A 112 -9.88 7.15 13.26
N HIS A 113 -10.45 7.44 14.44
CA HIS A 113 -10.21 6.71 15.68
C HIS A 113 -11.17 5.54 15.90
N ILE A 114 -12.24 5.43 15.09
CA ILE A 114 -13.22 4.33 15.21
C ILE A 114 -12.54 3.01 14.84
N LYS A 115 -12.71 2.02 15.72
CA LYS A 115 -12.33 0.64 15.48
C LYS A 115 -13.55 -0.19 15.16
N LEU A 116 -13.43 -1.05 14.16
CA LEU A 116 -14.37 -2.17 14.03
C LEU A 116 -14.16 -3.14 15.22
N PRO A 117 -15.18 -3.91 15.61
CA PRO A 117 -14.99 -5.00 16.58
C PRO A 117 -13.83 -5.89 16.15
N ASN A 118 -12.87 -6.12 17.05
CA ASN A 118 -11.62 -6.86 16.79
C ASN A 118 -10.72 -6.25 15.68
N GLY A 119 -10.96 -5.01 15.29
CA GLY A 119 -10.24 -4.33 14.22
C GLY A 119 -9.25 -3.28 14.70
N GLU A 120 -8.65 -2.60 13.73
CA GLU A 120 -7.71 -1.50 13.86
C GLU A 120 -8.37 -0.20 13.37
N SER A 121 -7.96 0.96 13.93
CA SER A 121 -8.40 2.27 13.42
C SER A 121 -7.54 2.75 12.25
N LEU A 122 -8.03 3.70 11.45
CA LEU A 122 -7.21 4.28 10.37
C LEU A 122 -6.02 5.07 10.91
N VAL A 123 -6.13 5.67 12.11
CA VAL A 123 -5.01 6.34 12.79
C VAL A 123 -3.93 5.35 13.18
N GLU A 124 -4.31 4.19 13.74
CA GLU A 124 -3.36 3.15 14.11
C GLU A 124 -2.62 2.60 12.89
N LEU A 125 -3.37 2.29 11.83
CA LEU A 125 -2.80 1.87 10.55
C LEU A 125 -1.84 2.92 9.97
N GLN A 126 -2.25 4.20 9.96
CA GLN A 126 -1.40 5.29 9.46
C GLN A 126 -0.14 5.42 10.31
N GLY A 127 -0.25 5.35 11.64
CA GLY A 127 0.88 5.43 12.56
C GLY A 127 1.93 4.37 12.27
N ARG A 128 1.56 3.09 12.30
CA ARG A 128 2.51 1.99 12.04
C ARG A 128 3.10 2.00 10.63
N ALA A 129 2.32 2.40 9.63
CA ALA A 129 2.81 2.49 8.26
C ALA A 129 3.78 3.67 8.10
N TRP A 130 3.49 4.79 8.76
CA TRP A 130 4.33 5.98 8.70
C TRP A 130 5.68 5.80 9.39
N GLU A 131 5.73 5.05 10.50
CA GLU A 131 7.00 4.69 11.13
C GLU A 131 7.95 3.95 10.16
N VAL A 132 7.43 3.11 9.26
CA VAL A 132 8.23 2.47 8.20
C VAL A 132 8.81 3.54 7.26
N ILE A 133 7.98 4.50 6.83
CA ILE A 133 8.39 5.55 5.91
C ILE A 133 9.44 6.47 6.54
N GLU A 134 9.27 6.85 7.80
CA GLU A 134 10.24 7.68 8.52
C GLU A 134 11.61 6.98 8.64
N ARG A 135 11.62 5.69 8.98
CA ARG A 135 12.85 4.88 8.99
C ARG A 135 13.52 4.85 7.61
N LEU A 136 12.74 4.66 6.54
CA LEU A 136 13.27 4.62 5.18
C LEU A 136 13.84 5.97 4.73
N VAL A 137 13.12 7.05 4.96
CA VAL A 137 13.56 8.40 4.60
C VAL A 137 14.82 8.76 5.37
N GLU A 138 14.92 8.43 6.66
CA GLU A 138 16.12 8.71 7.45
C GLU A 138 17.31 7.82 7.04
N LYS A 139 17.09 6.52 6.80
CA LYS A 139 18.11 5.61 6.24
C LYS A 139 18.59 6.09 4.86
N HIS A 140 17.68 6.64 4.06
CA HIS A 140 18.01 7.20 2.75
C HIS A 140 18.90 8.43 2.88
N ARG A 141 18.48 9.39 3.70
CA ARG A 141 19.15 10.68 3.92
C ARG A 141 20.56 10.54 4.48
N THR A 142 20.80 9.51 5.29
CA THR A 142 22.09 9.30 5.98
C THR A 142 23.08 8.45 5.21
N ASN A 143 22.67 7.81 4.11
CA ASN A 143 23.57 7.01 3.28
C ASN A 143 24.19 7.87 2.15
N PRO A 144 25.52 8.05 2.08
CA PRO A 144 26.18 8.86 1.06
C PRO A 144 26.09 8.29 -0.36
N GLU A 145 25.80 7.00 -0.53
CA GLU A 145 25.60 6.38 -1.86
C GLU A 145 24.22 6.67 -2.44
N HIS A 146 23.30 7.11 -1.59
CA HIS A 146 21.94 7.39 -1.99
C HIS A 146 21.80 8.83 -2.47
N ASN A 147 21.10 9.01 -3.59
CA ASN A 147 20.84 10.33 -4.17
C ASN A 147 19.34 10.55 -4.40
N GLN A 148 19.00 11.71 -4.93
CA GLN A 148 17.62 12.11 -5.15
C GLN A 148 16.87 11.21 -6.16
N ASP A 149 17.58 10.58 -7.10
CA ASP A 149 17.00 9.79 -8.18
C ASP A 149 16.74 8.34 -7.79
N THR A 150 17.43 7.83 -6.75
CA THR A 150 17.19 6.48 -6.22
C THR A 150 15.75 6.29 -5.71
N ALA A 151 15.23 5.08 -5.91
CA ALA A 151 13.86 4.70 -5.59
C ALA A 151 13.78 3.53 -4.60
N VAL A 152 12.76 3.55 -3.75
CA VAL A 152 12.37 2.41 -2.91
C VAL A 152 10.96 1.98 -3.29
N VAL A 153 10.78 0.69 -3.53
CA VAL A 153 9.45 0.10 -3.77
C VAL A 153 8.86 -0.39 -2.46
N ILE A 154 7.57 -0.10 -2.25
CA ILE A 154 6.76 -0.66 -1.17
C ILE A 154 5.55 -1.34 -1.80
N VAL A 155 5.45 -2.65 -1.60
CA VAL A 155 4.27 -3.42 -1.99
C VAL A 155 3.38 -3.65 -0.77
N SER A 156 2.17 -3.11 -0.82
CA SER A 156 1.22 -3.13 0.28
C SER A 156 -0.21 -3.20 -0.24
N HIS A 157 -1.15 -2.50 0.40
CA HIS A 157 -2.59 -2.69 0.26
C HIS A 157 -3.33 -1.35 0.15
N TYR A 158 -4.65 -1.42 -0.04
CA TYR A 158 -5.47 -0.27 -0.40
C TYR A 158 -5.40 0.83 0.66
N PHE A 159 -5.69 0.51 1.93
CA PHE A 159 -5.77 1.53 2.98
C PHE A 159 -4.38 2.01 3.40
N VAL A 160 -3.39 1.12 3.39
CA VAL A 160 -1.99 1.48 3.70
C VAL A 160 -1.43 2.48 2.70
N THR A 161 -1.59 2.22 1.39
CA THR A 161 -1.12 3.14 0.35
C THR A 161 -1.73 4.53 0.50
N LEU A 162 -3.06 4.61 0.72
CA LEU A 162 -3.73 5.89 0.92
C LEU A 162 -3.33 6.57 2.22
N ALA A 163 -3.21 5.82 3.32
CA ALA A 163 -2.80 6.39 4.61
C ALA A 163 -1.42 7.03 4.54
N ILE A 164 -0.47 6.38 3.85
CA ILE A 164 0.88 6.92 3.58
C ILE A 164 0.80 8.19 2.74
N ILE A 165 0.06 8.16 1.62
CA ILE A 165 -0.08 9.32 0.72
C ILE A 165 -0.69 10.51 1.45
N LEU A 166 -1.80 10.30 2.16
CA LEU A 166 -2.48 11.38 2.90
C LEU A 166 -1.56 11.96 3.98
N LYS A 167 -0.83 11.12 4.72
CA LYS A 167 0.13 11.58 5.74
C LYS A 167 1.25 12.41 5.12
N ALA A 168 1.84 11.92 4.03
CA ALA A 168 2.92 12.60 3.33
C ALA A 168 2.49 13.98 2.79
N LEU A 169 1.25 14.11 2.34
CA LEU A 169 0.68 15.36 1.82
C LEU A 169 0.08 16.27 2.91
N GLY A 170 0.08 15.85 4.18
CA GLY A 170 -0.57 16.60 5.26
C GLY A 170 -2.09 16.68 5.14
N LEU A 171 -2.71 15.73 4.44
CA LEU A 171 -4.17 15.66 4.24
C LEU A 171 -4.84 14.86 5.38
N PRO A 172 -6.03 15.28 5.85
CA PRO A 172 -6.77 14.51 6.84
C PRO A 172 -7.23 13.15 6.29
N LEU A 173 -7.35 12.15 7.17
CA LEU A 173 -7.70 10.77 6.79
C LEU A 173 -9.11 10.62 6.19
N ASP A 174 -10.03 11.55 6.45
CA ASP A 174 -11.38 11.52 5.86
C ASP A 174 -11.36 11.76 4.35
N TYR A 175 -10.28 12.30 3.79
CA TYR A 175 -10.07 12.41 2.34
C TYR A 175 -9.91 11.04 1.66
N LEU A 176 -9.66 9.96 2.41
CA LEU A 176 -9.48 8.61 1.85
C LEU A 176 -10.64 8.20 0.92
N ILE A 177 -11.88 8.60 1.20
CA ILE A 177 -13.05 8.30 0.35
C ILE A 177 -13.02 9.00 -1.03
N ARG A 178 -12.13 9.98 -1.21
CA ARG A 178 -11.97 10.73 -2.46
C ARG A 178 -10.99 10.06 -3.41
N PHE A 179 -10.25 9.05 -2.93
CA PHE A 179 -9.21 8.38 -3.69
C PHE A 179 -9.55 6.92 -3.93
N LYS A 180 -9.05 6.40 -5.05
CA LYS A 180 -9.14 4.99 -5.43
C LYS A 180 -7.74 4.49 -5.76
N VAL A 181 -7.37 3.32 -5.24
CA VAL A 181 -6.14 2.60 -5.59
C VAL A 181 -6.53 1.26 -6.19
N ASP A 182 -6.21 1.05 -7.45
CA ASP A 182 -6.46 -0.17 -8.20
C ASP A 182 -5.43 -1.25 -7.86
N LEU A 183 -5.78 -2.51 -8.14
CA LEU A 183 -4.86 -3.65 -7.98
C LEU A 183 -3.70 -3.49 -8.96
N GLY A 184 -2.47 -3.65 -8.47
CA GLY A 184 -1.26 -3.31 -9.21
C GLY A 184 -1.07 -1.80 -9.45
N GLY A 185 -1.91 -0.93 -8.87
CA GLY A 185 -1.79 0.52 -9.06
C GLY A 185 -0.47 1.05 -8.49
N VAL A 186 0.24 1.84 -9.30
CA VAL A 186 1.52 2.49 -8.94
C VAL A 186 1.28 3.93 -8.55
N SER A 187 1.74 4.33 -7.36
CA SER A 187 1.78 5.73 -6.92
C SER A 187 3.19 6.11 -6.51
N VAL A 188 3.63 7.31 -6.83
CA VAL A 188 5.01 7.75 -6.57
C VAL A 188 5.00 9.02 -5.74
N LEU A 189 5.63 8.95 -4.56
CA LEU A 189 5.96 10.10 -3.73
C LEU A 189 7.43 10.46 -3.91
N GLU A 190 7.72 11.73 -4.15
CA GLU A 190 9.08 12.27 -4.12
C GLU A 190 9.33 12.97 -2.80
N PHE A 191 10.39 12.56 -2.10
CA PHE A 191 10.90 13.24 -0.91
C PHE A 191 12.14 14.06 -1.28
N ARG A 192 12.08 15.35 -0.98
CA ARG A 192 13.11 16.39 -1.21
C ARG A 192 13.13 17.35 -0.01
N ASP A 193 13.97 18.38 -0.08
CA ASP A 193 14.12 19.40 0.98
C ASP A 193 12.82 20.19 1.26
N TYR A 194 11.90 20.23 0.30
CA TYR A 194 10.57 20.84 0.46
C TYR A 194 9.52 19.90 1.06
N GLY A 195 9.90 18.68 1.47
CA GLY A 195 8.99 17.64 1.93
C GLY A 195 8.56 16.67 0.83
N ALA A 196 7.36 16.12 0.95
CA ALA A 196 6.83 15.10 0.05
C ALA A 196 5.94 15.69 -1.05
N ARG A 197 6.01 15.12 -2.26
CA ARG A 197 5.13 15.45 -3.39
C ARG A 197 4.62 14.17 -4.05
N LEU A 198 3.32 14.10 -4.32
CA LEU A 198 2.74 13.02 -5.14
C LEU A 198 2.89 13.39 -6.62
N VAL A 199 3.69 12.63 -7.35
CA VAL A 199 3.98 12.88 -8.78
C VAL A 199 3.27 11.92 -9.72
N THR A 200 2.90 10.75 -9.21
CA THR A 200 2.10 9.74 -9.92
C THR A 200 1.10 9.17 -8.95
N PHE A 201 -0.14 8.99 -9.39
CA PHE A 201 -1.19 8.39 -8.56
C PHE A 201 -1.94 7.33 -9.34
N ASN A 202 -1.92 6.10 -8.81
CA ASN A 202 -2.71 4.97 -9.27
C ASN A 202 -2.56 4.64 -10.77
N ASP A 203 -1.32 4.65 -11.28
CA ASP A 203 -1.01 4.28 -12.66
C ASP A 203 -1.13 2.76 -12.86
N THR A 204 -1.86 2.39 -13.90
CA THR A 204 -2.12 1.01 -14.35
C THR A 204 -2.00 0.89 -15.87
N SER A 205 -1.31 1.84 -16.51
CA SER A 205 -1.24 1.96 -17.98
C SER A 205 -0.28 0.98 -18.66
N TYR A 206 0.38 0.12 -17.89
CA TYR A 206 1.41 -0.83 -18.34
C TYR A 206 0.86 -2.20 -18.79
#